data_AF-A0A2K2C551-F1
#
_entry.id   AF-A0A2K2C551-F1
#
_cell.length_a   1.000
_cell.length_b   1.000
_cell.length_c   1.000
_cell.angle_alpha   90.00
_cell.angle_beta   90.00
_cell.angle_gamma   90.00
#
_symmetry.space_group_name_H-M   'P 1'
#
loop_
_entity.id
_entity.type
_entity.pdbx_description
1 polymer ?
#
loop_
_entity_poly.entity_id
_entity_poly.type
_entity_poly.pdbx_seq_one_letter_code
_entity_poly.pdbx_strand_id
1 'polypeptide(L)'
;QLMGEELSGLSIKDLENLENQLEKSMKGVRIKKEQILTDEIKEMSQKGNLIYQENLELHKKVDLIGQENAELRKVYGERNVDEANRASRPPYTVENGYDLHAPIRLQLSQPQPQPHNSEAPASSMKLG
;
A
#
# COMPACT_ATOMS: atom_id res chain seq x y z
N GLN A 1 -33.33 -39.79 -5.24
CA GLN A 1 -34.57 -39.02 -5.52
C GLN A 1 -34.37 -37.51 -5.55
N LEU A 2 -33.86 -36.84 -4.49
CA LEU A 2 -33.64 -35.37 -4.50
C LEU A 2 -32.65 -34.88 -5.58
N MET A 3 -31.78 -35.76 -6.07
CA MET A 3 -30.88 -35.50 -7.20
C MET A 3 -31.48 -35.86 -8.56
N GLY A 4 -32.75 -36.25 -8.62
CA GLY A 4 -33.41 -36.75 -9.84
C GLY A 4 -33.18 -38.23 -10.14
N GLU A 5 -32.49 -38.95 -9.26
CA GLU A 5 -32.16 -40.37 -9.42
C GLU A 5 -33.18 -41.29 -8.72
N GLU A 6 -33.33 -42.53 -9.19
CA GLU A 6 -34.21 -43.57 -8.60
C GLU A 6 -35.69 -43.14 -8.44
N LEU A 7 -36.26 -42.57 -9.50
CA LEU A 7 -37.66 -42.12 -9.53
C LEU A 7 -38.65 -43.22 -9.92
N SER A 8 -38.17 -44.37 -10.40
CA SER A 8 -39.00 -45.52 -10.76
C SER A 8 -39.73 -46.06 -9.53
N GLY A 9 -41.06 -46.15 -9.58
CA GLY A 9 -41.89 -46.64 -8.48
C GLY A 9 -42.55 -45.54 -7.64
N LEU A 10 -42.26 -44.26 -7.90
CA LEU A 10 -43.00 -43.15 -7.32
C LEU A 10 -44.34 -42.94 -8.04
N SER A 11 -45.38 -42.60 -7.27
CA SER A 11 -46.63 -42.12 -7.86
C SER A 11 -46.48 -40.70 -8.39
N ILE A 12 -47.43 -40.27 -9.24
CA ILE A 12 -47.48 -38.89 -9.74
C ILE A 12 -47.50 -37.88 -8.57
N LYS A 13 -48.20 -38.21 -7.48
CA LYS A 13 -48.32 -37.35 -6.30
C LYS A 13 -47.01 -37.26 -5.51
N ASP A 14 -46.23 -38.33 -5.47
CA ASP A 14 -44.92 -38.32 -4.82
C ASP A 14 -43.92 -37.50 -5.63
N LEU A 15 -43.97 -37.59 -6.96
CA LEU A 15 -43.17 -36.77 -7.87
C LEU A 15 -43.50 -35.28 -7.74
N GLU A 16 -44.79 -34.93 -7.71
CA GLU A 16 -45.24 -33.54 -7.52
C GLU A 16 -44.79 -32.98 -6.16
N ASN A 17 -44.86 -33.77 -5.08
CA ASN A 17 -44.35 -33.37 -3.78
C ASN A 17 -42.83 -33.18 -3.77
N LEU A 18 -42.09 -34.07 -4.43
CA LEU A 18 -40.63 -34.00 -4.55
C LEU A 18 -40.20 -32.74 -5.32
N GLU A 19 -40.87 -32.45 -6.43
CA GLU A 19 -40.64 -31.23 -7.21
C GLU A 19 -40.90 -29.97 -6.37
N ASN A 20 -42.05 -29.89 -5.70
CA ASN A 20 -42.39 -28.78 -4.81
C ASN A 20 -41.38 -28.59 -3.67
N GLN A 21 -40.86 -29.68 -3.10
CA GLN A 21 -39.86 -29.63 -2.05
C GLN A 21 -38.52 -29.09 -2.58
N LEU A 22 -38.09 -29.56 -3.75
CA LEU A 22 -36.87 -29.12 -4.40
C LEU A 22 -36.95 -27.64 -4.79
N GLU A 23 -38.06 -27.21 -5.39
CA GLU A 23 -38.28 -25.82 -5.77
C GLU A 23 -38.17 -24.88 -4.56
N LYS A 24 -38.88 -25.20 -3.46
CA LYS A 24 -38.83 -24.41 -2.22
C LYS A 24 -37.42 -24.34 -1.64
N SER A 25 -36.74 -25.48 -1.55
CA SER A 25 -35.38 -25.55 -1.02
C SER A 25 -34.40 -24.76 -1.89
N MET A 26 -34.44 -24.93 -3.20
CA MET A 26 -33.57 -24.22 -4.15
C MET A 26 -33.81 -22.71 -4.11
N LYS A 27 -35.06 -22.27 -4.04
CA LYS A 27 -35.39 -20.85 -3.87
C LYS A 27 -34.80 -20.30 -2.57
N GLY A 28 -34.94 -21.04 -1.47
CA GLY A 28 -34.34 -20.66 -0.18
C GLY A 28 -32.82 -20.54 -0.25
N VAL A 29 -32.14 -21.52 -0.87
CA VAL A 29 -30.69 -21.49 -1.08
C VAL A 29 -30.27 -20.30 -1.94
N ARG A 30 -30.98 -20.01 -3.03
CA ARG A 30 -30.70 -18.85 -3.90
C ARG A 30 -30.81 -17.53 -3.15
N ILE A 31 -31.91 -17.32 -2.43
CA ILE A 31 -32.14 -16.10 -1.63
C ILE A 31 -31.04 -15.95 -0.59
N LYS A 32 -30.69 -17.02 0.15
CA LYS A 32 -29.65 -16.95 1.18
C LYS A 32 -28.28 -16.65 0.58
N LYS A 33 -27.94 -17.27 -0.56
CA LYS A 33 -26.68 -17.01 -1.27
C LYS A 33 -26.61 -15.57 -1.76
N GLU A 34 -27.69 -15.05 -2.34
CA GLU A 34 -27.78 -13.68 -2.83
C GLU A 34 -27.65 -12.67 -1.69
N GLN A 35 -28.33 -12.91 -0.56
CA GLN A 35 -28.21 -12.06 0.63
C GLN A 35 -26.78 -12.02 1.14
N ILE A 36 -26.13 -13.18 1.34
CA ILE A 36 -24.76 -13.26 1.84
C ILE A 36 -23.80 -12.51 0.91
N LEU A 37 -23.87 -12.76 -0.39
CA LEU A 37 -22.98 -12.12 -1.36
C LEU A 37 -23.20 -10.61 -1.42
N THR A 38 -24.46 -10.17 -1.36
CA THR A 38 -24.80 -8.74 -1.37
C THR A 38 -24.29 -8.04 -0.11
N ASP A 39 -24.45 -8.67 1.05
CA ASP A 39 -23.96 -8.16 2.32
C ASP A 39 -22.43 -8.07 2.34
N GLU A 40 -21.73 -9.10 1.83
CA GLU A 40 -20.27 -9.15 1.75
C GLU A 40 -19.72 -8.07 0.80
N ILE A 41 -20.34 -7.87 -0.37
CA ILE A 41 -19.99 -6.78 -1.30
C ILE A 41 -20.16 -5.42 -0.62
N LYS A 42 -21.27 -5.22 0.09
CA LYS A 42 -21.57 -3.96 0.77
C LYS A 42 -20.57 -3.68 1.89
N GLU A 43 -20.29 -4.67 2.73
CA GLU A 43 -19.33 -4.56 3.82
C GLU A 43 -17.92 -4.25 3.28
N MET A 44 -17.50 -4.95 2.23
CA MET A 44 -16.19 -4.73 1.61
C MET A 44 -16.08 -3.34 0.98
N SER A 45 -17.13 -2.87 0.30
CA SER A 45 -17.17 -1.52 -0.25
C SER A 45 -17.07 -0.46 0.84
N GLN A 46 -17.79 -0.64 1.96
CA GLN A 46 -17.72 0.28 3.10
C GLN A 46 -16.32 0.33 3.71
N LYS A 47 -15.69 -0.83 3.96
CA LYS A 47 -14.31 -0.89 4.47
C LYS A 47 -13.32 -0.25 3.51
N GLY A 48 -13.45 -0.52 2.21
CA GLY A 48 -12.60 0.09 1.19
C GLY A 48 -12.70 1.61 1.18
N ASN A 49 -13.90 2.16 1.29
CA ASN A 49 -14.12 3.60 1.36
C ASN A 49 -13.52 4.22 2.63
N LEU A 50 -13.67 3.56 3.78
CA LEU A 50 -13.09 4.04 5.05
C LEU A 50 -11.56 4.09 4.97
N ILE A 51 -10.92 3.00 4.54
CA ILE A 51 -9.46 2.92 4.41
C ILE A 51 -8.95 3.96 3.41
N TYR A 52 -9.68 4.16 2.29
CA TYR A 52 -9.32 5.19 1.31
C TYR A 52 -9.35 6.60 1.92
N GLN A 53 -10.38 6.91 2.70
CA GLN A 53 -10.49 8.20 3.38
C GLN A 53 -9.38 8.40 4.42
N GLU A 54 -9.11 7.40 5.25
CA GLU A 54 -8.03 7.44 6.24
C GLU A 54 -6.66 7.63 5.58
N ASN A 55 -6.37 6.90 4.50
CA ASN A 55 -5.12 7.07 3.75
C ASN A 55 -4.98 8.47 3.16
N LEU A 56 -6.06 9.03 2.62
CA LEU A 56 -6.05 10.39 2.10
C LEU A 56 -5.72 11.41 3.20
N GLU A 57 -6.28 11.24 4.40
CA GLU A 57 -5.95 12.10 5.55
C GLU A 57 -4.50 11.93 6.01
N LEU A 58 -3.99 10.70 6.06
CA LEU A 58 -2.62 10.41 6.43
C LEU A 58 -1.62 11.01 5.43
N HIS A 59 -1.88 10.90 4.12
CA HIS A 59 -1.06 11.53 3.10
C HIS A 59 -0.99 13.05 3.30
N LYS A 60 -2.13 13.71 3.53
CA LYS A 60 -2.15 15.16 3.82
C LYS A 60 -1.32 15.52 5.06
N LYS A 61 -1.39 14.72 6.12
CA LYS A 61 -0.59 14.94 7.34
C LYS A 61 0.90 14.77 7.08
N VAL A 62 1.29 13.76 6.31
CA VAL A 62 2.69 13.52 5.92
C VAL A 62 3.22 14.69 5.08
N ASP A 63 2.43 15.18 4.14
CA ASP A 63 2.82 16.34 3.31
C ASP A 63 3.04 17.59 4.17
N LEU A 64 2.14 17.86 5.14
CA LEU A 64 2.28 18.99 6.05
C LEU A 64 3.54 18.89 6.92
N ILE A 65 3.79 17.70 7.50
CA ILE A 65 5.00 17.45 8.29
C ILE A 65 6.26 17.60 7.42
N GLY A 66 6.21 17.14 6.16
CA GLY A 66 7.30 17.30 5.21
C GLY A 66 7.63 18.77 4.94
N GLN A 67 6.59 19.61 4.76
CA GLN A 67 6.73 21.05 4.58
C GLN A 67 7.31 21.73 5.84
N GLU A 68 6.76 21.44 7.02
CA GLU A 68 7.25 21.99 8.29
C GLU A 68 8.72 21.61 8.53
N ASN A 69 9.08 20.35 8.29
CA ASN A 69 10.45 19.88 8.40
C ASN A 69 11.40 20.57 7.41
N ALA A 70 10.94 20.88 6.20
CA ALA A 70 11.72 21.64 5.23
C ALA A 70 11.98 23.08 5.70
N GLU A 71 10.97 23.74 6.26
CA GLU A 71 11.10 25.09 6.83
C GLU A 71 12.01 25.10 8.06
N LEU A 72 11.86 24.14 8.98
CA LEU A 72 12.77 23.98 10.12
C LEU A 72 14.21 23.76 9.67
N ARG A 73 14.44 22.91 8.65
CA ARG A 73 15.78 22.70 8.09
C ARG A 73 16.39 23.99 7.53
N LYS A 74 15.60 24.90 6.96
CA LYS A 74 16.11 26.22 6.53
C LYS A 74 16.54 27.05 7.75
N VAL A 75 15.68 27.19 8.75
CA VAL A 75 15.92 28.00 9.97
C VAL A 75 17.12 27.51 10.80
N TYR A 76 17.38 26.20 10.84
CA TYR A 76 18.51 25.61 11.58
C TYR A 76 19.73 25.34 10.69
N GLY A 77 19.56 25.22 9.37
CA GLY A 77 20.65 25.06 8.39
C GLY A 77 21.44 26.35 8.16
N GLU A 78 20.76 27.50 8.15
CA GLU A 78 21.40 28.82 8.00
C GLU A 78 22.27 29.19 9.22
N ARG A 79 21.96 28.70 10.41
CA ARG A 79 22.76 28.96 11.62
C ARG A 79 24.16 28.33 11.60
N ASN A 80 24.39 27.30 10.78
CA ASN A 80 25.70 26.63 10.69
C ASN A 80 26.68 27.29 9.71
N VAL A 81 26.20 28.14 8.79
CA VAL A 81 27.09 28.86 7.85
C VAL A 81 27.66 30.15 8.44
N ASP A 82 26.98 30.77 9.41
CA ASP A 82 27.47 31.99 10.07
C ASP A 82 28.49 31.71 11.18
N GLU A 83 28.39 30.57 11.87
CA GLU A 83 29.33 30.21 12.95
C GLU A 83 30.67 29.66 12.41
N ALA A 84 30.63 28.94 11.28
CA ALA A 84 31.84 28.48 10.59
C ALA A 84 32.66 29.63 9.97
N ASN A 85 32.02 30.76 9.60
CA ASN A 85 32.73 31.92 9.03
C ASN A 85 33.40 32.81 10.09
N ARG A 86 32.94 32.78 11.35
CA ARG A 86 33.50 33.60 12.44
C ARG A 86 34.69 32.94 13.14
N ALA A 87 34.79 31.61 13.10
CA ALA A 87 35.89 30.86 13.72
C ALA A 87 37.21 30.87 12.91
N SER A 88 37.19 31.38 11.67
CA SER A 88 38.31 31.27 10.72
C SER A 88 39.43 32.30 10.88
N ARG A 89 39.39 33.20 11.88
CA ARG A 89 40.48 34.14 12.15
C ARG A 89 40.82 34.23 13.64
N PRO A 90 41.75 33.41 14.14
CA PRO A 90 42.50 33.78 15.32
C PRO A 90 43.49 34.89 14.94
N PRO A 91 43.49 36.05 15.62
CA PRO A 91 44.64 36.92 15.56
C PRO A 91 45.76 36.22 16.35
N TYR A 92 46.94 36.13 15.74
CA TYR A 92 48.19 35.63 16.34
C TYR A 92 48.29 34.10 16.55
N THR A 93 48.72 33.35 15.52
CA THR A 93 49.26 31.99 15.68
C THR A 93 50.79 32.04 15.62
N VAL A 94 51.43 31.86 16.78
CA VAL A 94 52.85 31.51 16.89
C VAL A 94 52.99 30.03 16.54
N GLU A 95 53.89 29.77 15.61
CA GLU A 95 54.35 28.50 15.09
C GLU A 95 54.76 27.54 16.22
N ASN A 96 54.11 26.37 16.29
CA ASN A 96 54.72 25.15 16.80
C ASN A 96 53.97 23.94 16.24
N GLY A 97 54.75 23.01 15.68
CA GLY A 97 54.27 21.82 15.00
C GLY A 97 53.55 20.84 15.92
N TYR A 98 52.96 19.82 15.28
CA TYR A 98 52.20 18.69 15.82
C TYR A 98 50.82 19.04 16.43
N ASP A 99 49.78 19.03 15.59
CA ASP A 99 48.41 18.85 16.06
C ASP A 99 47.56 18.01 15.09
N LEU A 100 46.94 16.97 15.66
CA LEU A 100 46.10 15.98 15.02
C LEU A 100 44.73 16.59 14.70
N HIS A 101 44.53 17.16 13.52
CA HIS A 101 43.16 17.45 13.09
C HIS A 101 43.00 17.47 11.56
N ALA A 102 43.09 16.30 10.94
CA ALA A 102 42.43 16.13 9.64
C ALA A 102 40.92 16.13 9.89
N PRO A 103 40.12 17.02 9.27
CA PRO A 103 38.68 16.99 9.43
C PRO A 103 38.15 15.67 8.85
N ILE A 104 37.55 14.82 9.68
CA ILE A 104 36.90 13.61 9.20
C ILE A 104 35.68 14.02 8.38
N ARG A 105 35.78 13.91 7.05
CA ARG A 105 34.67 14.12 6.13
C ARG A 105 33.82 12.85 6.05
N LEU A 106 32.82 12.74 6.92
CA LEU A 106 31.78 11.71 6.80
C LEU A 106 30.82 12.10 5.67
N GLN A 107 31.01 11.52 4.49
CA GLN A 107 30.03 11.61 3.41
C GLN A 107 28.93 10.58 3.65
N LEU A 108 27.69 11.05 3.85
CA LEU A 108 26.50 10.20 3.74
C LEU A 108 26.36 9.78 2.28
N SER A 109 26.50 8.50 1.99
CA SER A 109 26.23 7.93 0.68
C SER A 109 24.76 8.19 0.34
N GLN A 110 24.49 9.06 -0.64
CA GLN A 110 23.16 9.12 -1.24
C GLN A 110 22.92 7.86 -2.08
N PRO A 111 21.70 7.33 -2.14
CA PRO A 111 21.38 6.25 -3.06
C PRO A 111 21.52 6.78 -4.50
N GLN A 112 22.48 6.24 -5.25
CA GLN A 112 22.61 6.52 -6.68
C GLN A 112 21.37 6.01 -7.42
N PRO A 113 20.73 6.83 -8.26
CA PRO A 113 19.88 6.31 -9.33
C PRO A 113 20.80 5.66 -10.37
N GLN A 114 20.72 4.35 -10.55
CA GLN A 114 21.39 3.70 -11.67
C GLN A 114 20.69 4.10 -12.98
N PRO A 115 21.45 4.49 -14.04
CA PRO A 115 20.90 4.66 -15.37
C PRO A 115 20.99 3.32 -16.09
N HIS A 116 19.87 2.62 -16.23
CA HIS A 116 19.76 1.61 -17.28
C HIS A 116 18.73 2.11 -18.29
N ASN A 117 19.23 2.81 -19.30
CA ASN A 117 18.53 2.99 -20.56
C ASN A 117 18.75 1.75 -21.44
N SER A 118 17.76 1.55 -22.32
CA SER A 118 17.76 0.78 -23.57
C SER A 118 17.12 -0.61 -23.54
N GLU A 119 15.86 -0.66 -24.04
CA GLU A 119 15.42 -1.38 -25.26
C GLU A 119 16.17 -2.68 -25.63
N ALA A 120 15.56 -3.81 -26.01
CA ALA A 120 14.19 -4.17 -26.41
C ALA A 120 14.04 -5.73 -26.38
N PRO A 121 13.25 -6.39 -27.24
CA PRO A 121 11.96 -7.00 -26.97
C PRO A 121 12.01 -8.55 -26.86
N ALA A 122 11.14 -9.16 -26.07
CA ALA A 122 10.87 -10.59 -26.10
C ALA A 122 9.52 -10.84 -25.41
N SER A 123 8.66 -11.76 -25.80
CA SER A 123 8.52 -12.64 -26.94
C SER A 123 7.13 -13.24 -26.73
N SER A 124 6.36 -13.43 -27.80
CA SER A 124 5.05 -14.07 -27.79
C SER A 124 5.06 -15.41 -27.03
N MET A 125 4.19 -15.57 -26.04
CA MET A 125 3.81 -16.89 -25.50
C MET A 125 2.58 -17.38 -26.26
N LYS A 126 2.77 -18.43 -27.06
CA LYS A 126 1.72 -19.19 -27.73
C LYS A 126 1.12 -20.16 -26.72
N LEU A 127 -0.19 -20.10 -26.53
CA LEU A 127 -0.97 -21.16 -25.85
C LEU A 127 -1.25 -22.24 -26.90
N GLY A 128 -0.77 -23.46 -26.63
CA GLY A 128 -1.17 -24.70 -27.28
C GLY A 128 -1.89 -25.57 -26.26
#